data_AF-A0A821HWE5-F1
#
_entry.id   AF-A0A821HWE5-F1
#
_cell.length_a   1.000
_cell.length_b   1.000
_cell.length_c   1.000
_cell.angle_alpha   90.00
_cell.angle_beta   90.00
_cell.angle_gamma   90.00
#
_symmetry.space_group_name_H-M   'P 1'
#
loop_
_entity.id
_entity.type
_entity.pdbx_description
1 polymer ?
#
loop_
_entity_poly.entity_id
_entity_poly.type
_entity_poly.pdbx_seq_one_letter_code
_entity_poly.pdbx_strand_id
1 'polypeptide(L)'
;MSASFDFRAVLLKIQDLLSDNDRQRLHFLLGEDVPRHLRDDPSFTGTLRVLESLFEKAIINDQDCDYLIEAFEKIQCHDAAK
;
A
#
# COMPACT_ATOMS: atom_id res chain seq x y z
N MET A 1 12.48 -20.01 -14.67
CA MET A 1 12.82 -19.11 -13.55
C MET A 1 11.70 -18.11 -13.47
N SER A 2 10.76 -18.40 -12.57
CA SER A 2 9.51 -17.67 -12.42
C SER A 2 9.83 -16.23 -12.08
N ALA A 3 9.27 -15.30 -12.84
CA ALA A 3 9.38 -13.87 -12.56
C ALA A 3 8.66 -13.59 -11.24
N SER A 4 9.37 -13.78 -10.12
CA SER A 4 9.13 -13.04 -8.89
C SER A 4 9.45 -11.58 -9.23
N PHE A 5 8.53 -10.93 -9.95
CA PHE A 5 8.49 -9.48 -9.97
C PHE A 5 8.41 -9.12 -8.49
N ASP A 6 9.49 -8.52 -7.98
CA ASP A 6 9.69 -8.36 -6.55
C ASP A 6 8.58 -7.41 -6.09
N PHE A 7 7.49 -7.97 -5.58
CA PHE A 7 6.31 -7.21 -5.14
C PHE A 7 6.75 -6.11 -4.17
N ARG A 8 7.80 -6.39 -3.39
CA ARG A 8 8.52 -5.44 -2.55
C ARG A 8 9.06 -4.22 -3.32
N ALA A 9 9.58 -4.40 -4.52
CA ALA A 9 10.03 -3.30 -5.38
C ALA A 9 8.86 -2.48 -5.96
N VAL A 10 7.72 -3.12 -6.24
CA VAL A 10 6.49 -2.40 -6.64
C VAL A 10 5.97 -1.58 -5.45
N LEU A 11 5.90 -2.17 -4.26
CA LEU A 11 5.52 -1.48 -3.03
C LEU A 11 6.43 -0.29 -2.71
N LEU A 12 7.75 -0.46 -2.86
CA LEU A 12 8.72 0.64 -2.65
C LEU A 12 8.51 1.79 -3.64
N LYS A 13 8.26 1.48 -4.92
CA LYS A 13 7.98 2.53 -5.93
C LYS A 13 6.69 3.27 -5.64
N ILE A 14 5.61 2.55 -5.34
CA ILE A 14 4.32 3.14 -4.99
C ILE A 14 4.48 4.05 -3.77
N GLN A 15 5.22 3.60 -2.77
CA GLN A 15 5.47 4.37 -1.57
C GLN A 15 6.28 5.65 -1.80
N ASP A 16 7.29 5.62 -2.67
CA ASP A 16 8.07 6.81 -3.00
C ASP A 16 7.21 7.88 -3.71
N LEU A 17 6.07 7.49 -4.28
CA LEU A 17 5.08 8.39 -4.87
C LEU A 17 4.06 8.93 -3.85
N LEU A 18 4.00 8.36 -2.64
CA LEU A 18 3.09 8.80 -1.58
C LEU A 18 3.71 9.93 -0.75
N SER A 19 3.04 11.08 -0.70
CA SER A 19 3.37 12.13 0.26
C SER A 19 3.04 11.69 1.70
N ASP A 20 3.56 12.42 2.71
CA ASP A 20 3.18 12.19 4.12
C ASP A 20 1.66 12.24 4.35
N ASN A 21 0.99 13.14 3.64
CA ASN A 21 -0.47 13.28 3.69
C ASN A 21 -1.18 12.09 3.04
N ASP A 22 -0.66 11.58 1.92
CA ASP A 22 -1.22 10.39 1.27
C ASP A 22 -1.03 9.14 2.12
N ARG A 23 0.13 9.00 2.78
CA ARG A 23 0.37 7.94 3.77
C ARG A 23 -0.66 7.97 4.88
N GLN A 24 -0.93 9.13 5.48
CA GLN A 24 -1.95 9.26 6.52
C GLN A 24 -3.35 8.87 6.03
N ARG A 25 -3.73 9.31 4.82
CA ARG A 25 -5.02 8.95 4.21
C ARG A 25 -5.12 7.46 3.89
N LEU A 26 -4.04 6.88 3.39
CA LEU A 26 -3.95 5.46 3.09
C LEU A 26 -4.08 4.62 4.37
N HIS A 27 -3.40 5.02 5.45
CA HIS A 27 -3.52 4.38 6.76
C HIS A 27 -4.93 4.53 7.35
N PHE A 28 -5.60 5.66 7.11
CA PHE A 28 -7.00 5.83 7.51
C PHE A 28 -7.93 4.89 6.73
N LEU A 29 -7.73 4.77 5.41
CA LEU A 29 -8.55 3.95 4.53
C LEU A 29 -8.33 2.44 4.75
N LEU A 30 -7.07 2.00 4.76
CA LEU A 30 -6.67 0.59 4.89
C LEU A 30 -6.61 0.13 6.36
N GLY A 31 -6.70 1.08 7.30
CA GLY A 31 -6.59 0.83 8.73
C GLY A 31 -7.67 -0.07 9.33
N GLU A 32 -8.74 -0.35 8.60
CA GLU A 32 -9.75 -1.33 9.01
C GLU A 32 -9.33 -2.77 8.69
N ASP A 33 -8.51 -2.96 7.64
CA ASP A 33 -8.05 -4.26 7.16
C ASP A 33 -6.70 -4.68 7.75
N VAL A 34 -6.02 -3.81 8.51
CA VAL A 34 -4.73 -4.09 9.15
C VAL A 34 -4.75 -3.99 10.68
N PRO A 35 -3.82 -4.67 11.38
CA PRO A 35 -3.66 -4.51 12.82
C PRO A 35 -3.50 -3.04 13.25
N ARG A 36 -4.14 -2.66 14.36
CA ARG A 36 -4.17 -1.29 14.87
C ARG A 36 -2.79 -0.65 15.04
N HIS A 37 -1.79 -1.43 15.43
CA HIS A 37 -0.42 -0.96 15.59
C HIS A 37 0.27 -0.58 14.27
N LEU A 38 -0.16 -1.14 13.13
CA LEU A 38 0.31 -0.75 11.79
C LEU A 38 -0.48 0.44 11.26
N ARG A 39 -1.79 0.49 11.55
CA ARG A 39 -2.65 1.64 11.23
C ARG A 39 -2.10 2.93 11.82
N ASP A 40 -1.70 2.92 13.09
CA ASP A 40 -1.30 4.12 13.82
C ASP A 40 0.15 4.57 13.54
N ASP A 41 0.89 3.86 12.66
CA ASP A 41 2.26 4.20 12.25
C ASP A 41 2.29 4.74 10.81
N PRO A 42 2.02 6.04 10.56
CA PRO A 42 2.04 6.62 9.21
C PRO A 42 3.47 6.84 8.67
N SER A 43 4.50 6.31 9.33
CA SER A 43 5.87 6.38 8.83
C SER A 43 6.04 5.56 7.56
N PHE A 44 7.12 5.83 6.84
CA PHE A 44 7.53 5.00 5.70
C PHE A 44 7.57 3.51 6.06
N THR A 45 8.18 3.15 7.19
CA THR A 45 8.26 1.74 7.61
C THR A 45 6.90 1.17 7.96
N GLY A 46 6.00 1.96 8.57
CA GLY A 46 4.64 1.54 8.87
C GLY A 46 3.81 1.29 7.62
N THR A 47 3.89 2.17 6.62
CA THR A 47 3.18 2.01 5.34
C THR A 47 3.62 0.75 4.59
N LEU A 48 4.92 0.41 4.60
CA LEU A 48 5.38 -0.86 4.02
C LEU A 48 4.79 -2.06 4.72
N ARG A 49 4.72 -2.03 6.06
CA ARG A 49 4.14 -3.12 6.84
C ARG A 49 2.64 -3.27 6.63
N VAL A 50 1.92 -2.17 6.41
CA VAL A 50 0.50 -2.20 6.02
C VAL A 50 0.33 -2.94 4.70
N LEU A 51 1.12 -2.56 3.69
CA LEU A 51 1.06 -3.19 2.36
C LEU A 51 1.51 -4.66 2.40
N GLU A 52 2.60 -4.98 3.11
CA GLU A 52 3.04 -6.36 3.36
C GLU A 52 1.92 -7.18 4.05
N SER A 53 1.24 -6.62 5.06
CA SER A 53 0.15 -7.30 5.76
C SER A 53 -1.06 -7.57 4.86
N LEU A 54 -1.40 -6.64 3.96
CA LEU A 54 -2.48 -6.83 2.99
C LEU A 54 -2.12 -7.93 1.97
N PHE A 55 -0.86 -8.03 1.59
CA PHE A 55 -0.37 -9.09 0.70
C PHE A 55 -0.37 -10.46 1.37
N GLU A 56 0.10 -10.55 2.62
CA GLU A 56 0.02 -11.79 3.41
C GLU A 56 -1.42 -12.28 3.60
N LYS A 57 -2.38 -11.35 3.66
CA LYS A 57 -3.82 -11.65 3.72
C LYS A 57 -4.46 -11.93 2.35
N ALA A 58 -3.68 -11.89 1.27
CA ALA A 58 -4.15 -12.03 -0.11
C ALA A 58 -5.24 -11.00 -0.51
N ILE A 59 -5.27 -9.84 0.14
CA ILE A 59 -6.14 -8.71 -0.23
C ILE A 59 -5.58 -8.01 -1.47
N ILE A 60 -4.25 -7.98 -1.59
CA ILE A 60 -3.51 -7.48 -2.75
C ILE A 60 -2.55 -8.57 -3.20
N ASN A 61 -2.28 -8.67 -4.50
CA ASN A 61 -1.28 -9.60 -5.02
C ASN A 61 -0.47 -8.97 -6.16
N ASP A 62 0.56 -9.69 -6.61
CA ASP A 62 1.51 -9.23 -7.63
C ASP A 62 0.93 -9.26 -9.06
N GLN A 63 -0.20 -9.93 -9.26
CA GLN A 63 -0.90 -10.05 -10.54
C GLN A 63 -2.11 -9.11 -10.63
N ASP A 64 -2.66 -8.71 -9.48
CA ASP A 64 -3.85 -7.90 -9.33
C ASP A 64 -3.61 -6.85 -8.22
N CYS A 65 -3.33 -5.64 -8.70
CA CYS A 65 -3.14 -4.44 -7.91
C CYS A 65 -4.39 -3.54 -7.93
N ASP A 66 -5.53 -4.01 -8.46
CA ASP A 66 -6.73 -3.18 -8.65
C ASP A 66 -7.21 -2.61 -7.32
N TYR A 67 -7.13 -3.39 -6.24
CA TYR A 67 -7.44 -2.91 -4.90
C TYR A 67 -6.55 -1.74 -4.45
N LEU A 68 -5.24 -1.79 -4.75
CA LEU A 68 -4.33 -0.68 -4.44
C LEU A 68 -4.64 0.55 -5.30
N ILE A 69 -4.90 0.35 -6.59
CA ILE A 69 -5.25 1.44 -7.52
C ILE A 69 -6.53 2.12 -7.06
N GLU A 70 -7.59 1.37 -6.73
CA GLU A 70 -8.83 1.90 -6.17
C GLU A 70 -8.59 2.66 -4.85
N ALA A 71 -7.71 2.13 -3.98
CA ALA A 71 -7.36 2.80 -2.74
C ALA A 71 -6.66 4.15 -3.01
N PHE A 72 -5.74 4.21 -3.97
CA PHE A 72 -5.07 5.44 -4.38
C PHE A 72 -6.02 6.45 -5.03
N GLU A 73 -6.94 6.00 -5.87
CA GLU A 73 -8.00 6.85 -6.42
C GLU A 73 -8.90 7.44 -5.32
N LYS A 74 -9.31 6.63 -4.34
CA LYS A 74 -10.15 7.07 -3.21
C LYS A 74 -9.48 8.15 -2.35
N ILE A 75 -8.16 8.08 -2.16
CA ILE A 75 -7.40 9.11 -1.42
C ILE A 75 -6.96 10.29 -2.30
N GLN A 76 -7.30 10.28 -3.59
CA GLN A 76 -6.91 11.25 -4.61
C GLN A 76 -5.41 11.33 -4.87
N CYS A 77 -4.69 10.22 -4.66
CA CYS A 77 -3.26 10.11 -4.96
C CYS A 77 -3.07 9.63 -6.41
N HIS A 78 -3.32 10.52 -7.36
CA HIS A 78 -3.29 10.21 -8.80
C HIS A 78 -1.89 9.89 -9.34
N ASP A 79 -0.83 10.33 -8.64
CA ASP A 79 0.55 10.03 -9.03
C ASP A 79 0.92 8.57 -8.76
N ALA A 80 0.36 7.97 -7.69
CA ALA A 80 0.54 6.55 -7.37
C ALA A 80 -0.42 5.61 -8.12
N ALA A 81 -1.49 6.14 -8.73
CA ALA A 81 -2.50 5.38 -9.48
C ALA A 81 -2.23 5.30 -11.00
N LYS A 82 -1.11 5.87 -11.48
CA LYS A 82 -0.70 5.87 -12.89
C LYS A 82 0.30 4.76 -13.21
#